data_AF-A0A0F9PX38-F1
#
_entry.id   AF-A0A0F9PX38-F1
#
_cell.length_a   1.000
_cell.length_b   1.000
_cell.length_c   1.000
_cell.angle_alpha   90.00
_cell.angle_beta   90.00
_cell.angle_gamma   90.00
#
_symmetry.space_group_name_H-M   'P 1'
#
loop_
_entity.id
_entity.type
_entity.pdbx_description
1 polymer ?
#
loop_
_entity_poly.entity_id
_entity_poly.type
_entity_poly.pdbx_seq_one_letter_code
_entity_poly.pdbx_strand_id
1 'polypeptide(L)' 'MADIHINLDAKCRRCGKGGATQSGVCLPCFNKALQRGEFDLILEKYKPKSTQQKGDKQ' A
#
# COMPACT_ATOMS: atom_id res chain seq x y z
N MET A 1 7.71 -1.39 -15.86
CA MET A 1 8.01 -1.41 -14.41
C MET A 1 7.34 -0.19 -13.80
N ALA A 2 6.69 -0.34 -12.64
CA ALA A 2 6.11 0.80 -11.93
C ALA A 2 7.21 1.50 -11.13
N ASP A 3 7.30 2.82 -11.26
CA ASP A 3 8.24 3.67 -10.51
C ASP A 3 7.52 4.41 -9.38
N ILE A 4 8.20 4.62 -8.25
CA ILE A 4 7.69 5.39 -7.12
C ILE A 4 8.65 6.54 -6.81
N HIS A 5 8.29 7.74 -7.24
CA HIS A 5 9.03 8.95 -6.90
C HIS A 5 8.72 9.41 -5.47
N ILE A 6 9.77 9.45 -4.65
CA ILE A 6 9.74 9.94 -3.26
C ILE A 6 10.49 11.26 -3.18
N ASN A 7 9.80 12.33 -2.80
CA ASN A 7 10.41 13.62 -2.54
C ASN A 7 10.71 13.76 -1.04
N LEU A 8 11.99 13.80 -0.67
CA LEU A 8 12.43 13.85 0.73
C LEU A 8 12.13 15.20 1.40
N ASP A 9 12.09 16.29 0.63
CA ASP A 9 11.75 17.63 1.11
C ASP A 9 10.25 17.84 1.26
N ALA A 10 9.46 17.22 0.38
CA ALA A 10 8.00 17.30 0.42
C ALA A 10 7.45 16.67 1.70
N LYS A 11 6.59 17.43 2.41
CA LYS A 11 5.97 16.97 3.66
C LYS A 11 4.75 16.11 3.40
N CYS A 12 4.63 15.03 4.16
CA CYS A 12 3.46 14.17 4.14
C CYS A 12 2.24 14.88 4.73
N ARG A 13 1.13 14.90 4.00
CA ARG A 13 -0.14 15.51 4.46
C ARG A 13 -0.76 14.87 5.70
N ARG A 14 -0.34 13.65 6.08
CA ARG A 14 -0.86 12.91 7.24
C ARG A 14 -0.04 13.13 8.51
N CYS A 15 1.29 13.19 8.41
CA CYS A 15 2.18 13.23 9.57
C CYS A 15 3.16 14.40 9.61
N GLY A 16 3.20 15.25 8.58
CA GLY A 16 4.08 16.42 8.49
C GLY A 16 5.57 16.12 8.29
N LYS A 17 5.98 14.84 8.26
CA LYS A 17 7.38 14.44 8.03
C LYS A 17 7.74 14.48 6.54
N GLY A 18 9.04 14.62 6.23
CA GLY A 18 9.55 14.55 4.86
C GLY A 18 9.38 13.16 4.23
N GLY A 19 9.58 13.06 2.91
CA GLY A 19 9.47 11.80 2.17
C GLY A 19 8.06 11.54 1.62
N ALA A 20 7.34 12.58 1.21
CA ALA A 20 6.05 12.40 0.53
C ALA A 20 6.24 11.86 -0.89
N THR A 21 5.38 10.92 -1.28
CA THR A 21 5.23 10.51 -2.69
C THR A 21 4.43 11.55 -3.47
N GLN A 22 4.28 11.35 -4.78
CA GLN A 22 3.42 12.18 -5.62
C GLN A 22 1.95 12.28 -5.14
N SER A 23 1.48 11.29 -4.37
CA SER A 23 0.16 11.33 -3.73
C SER A 23 0.06 12.24 -2.50
N GLY A 24 1.18 12.84 -2.08
CA GLY A 24 1.29 13.67 -0.87
C GLY A 24 1.38 12.86 0.43
N VAL A 25 1.48 11.53 0.35
CA VAL A 25 1.58 10.63 1.51
C VAL A 25 2.94 9.93 1.50
N CYS A 26 3.57 9.81 2.67
CA CYS A 26 4.81 9.03 2.81
C CYS A 26 4.52 7.53 2.97
N LEU A 27 5.49 6.70 2.58
CA LEU A 27 5.40 5.23 2.67
C LEU A 27 4.98 4.71 4.06
N PRO A 28 5.50 5.23 5.20
CA PRO A 28 5.05 4.78 6.52
C PRO A 28 3.57 5.04 6.79
N CYS A 29 3.04 6.18 6.36
CA CYS A 29 1.62 6.50 6.52
C CYS A 29 0.75 5.66 5.59
N PHE A 30 1.25 5.36 4.38
CA PHE A 30 0.58 4.45 3.45
C PHE A 30 0.50 3.03 4.01
N ASN A 31 1.60 2.50 4.57
CA ASN A 31 1.61 1.18 5.22
C ASN A 31 0.65 1.11 6.41
N LYS A 32 0.57 2.16 7.23
CA LYS A 32 -0.41 2.23 8.33
C LYS A 32 -1.86 2.20 7.82
N ALA A 33 -2.13 2.86 6.70
CA ALA A 33 -3.45 2.85 6.08
C ALA A 33 -3.82 1.47 5.53
N LEU A 34 -2.86 0.78 4.89
CA LEU A 34 -3.00 -0.61 4.47
C LEU A 34 -3.30 -1.53 5.66
N GLN A 35 -2.56 -1.41 6.76
CA GLN A 35 -2.77 -2.22 7.97
C GLN A 35 -4.13 -1.95 8.65
N ARG A 36 -4.70 -0.77 8.44
CA ARG A 36 -6.04 -0.41 8.94
C ARG A 36 -7.17 -0.84 8.01
N GLY A 37 -6.87 -1.41 6.85
CA GLY A 37 -7.86 -1.80 5.86
C GLY A 37 -8.50 -0.60 5.13
N GLU A 38 -7.88 0.59 5.12
CA GLU A 38 -8.43 1.78 4.44
C GLU A 38 -8.61 1.55 2.91
N PHE A 39 -7.96 0.53 2.35
CA PHE A 39 -8.00 0.19 0.93
C PHE A 39 -8.66 -1.16 0.64
N ASP A 40 -9.27 -1.83 1.63
CA ASP A 40 -9.80 -3.19 1.47
C ASP A 40 -10.83 -3.27 0.35
N LEU A 41 -11.76 -2.32 0.27
CA LEU A 41 -12.78 -2.24 -0.80
C LEU A 41 -12.18 -2.15 -2.22
N ILE A 42 -10.97 -1.60 -2.33
CA ILE A 42 -10.26 -1.49 -3.61
C ILE A 42 -9.52 -2.80 -3.86
N LEU A 43 -8.75 -3.29 -2.88
CA LEU A 43 -7.93 -4.49 -2.99
C LEU A 43 -8.76 -5.76 -3.18
N GLU A 44 -9.98 -5.83 -2.64
CA GLU A 44 -10.90 -6.95 -2.87
C GLU A 44 -11.23 -7.15 -4.34
N LYS A 45 -11.30 -6.07 -5.13
CA LYS A 45 -11.50 -6.17 -6.59
C LYS A 45 -10.31 -6.80 -7.31
N TYR A 46 -9.13 -6.71 -6.71
CA TYR A 46 -7.88 -7.24 -7.24
C TYR A 46 -7.43 -8.53 -6.56
N LYS A 47 -8.16 -9.02 -5.54
CA LYS A 47 -7.89 -10.35 -4.97
C LYS A 47 -8.12 -11.38 -6.08
N PRO A 48 -7.10 -12.12 -6.51
CA PRO A 48 -7.33 -13.23 -7.42
C PRO A 48 -8.28 -14.20 -6.73
N LYS A 49 -9.34 -14.64 -7.41
CA LYS A 49 -10.17 -15.74 -6.93
C LYS A 49 -9.22 -16.91 -6.65
N SER A 50 -9.07 -17.27 -5.39
CA SER A 50 -8.19 -18.35 -4.95
C SER A 50 -8.61 -19.64 -5.65
N THR A 51 -7.85 -20.08 -6.66
CA THR A 51 -7.85 -21.47 -7.07
C THR A 51 -7.24 -22.25 -5.92
N GLN A 52 -8.06 -23.10 -5.29
CA GLN A 52 -7.65 -24.02 -4.23
C GLN A 52 -6.39 -24.78 -4.64
N GLN A 53 -5.24 -24.49 -4.04
CA GLN A 53 -4.11 -25.42 -4.04
C GLN A 53 -4.31 -26.36 -2.85
N LYS A 54 -5.06 -27.44 -3.11
CA LYS A 54 -5.05 -28.64 -2.29
C LYS A 54 -3.67 -29.29 -2.48
N GLY A 55 -2.77 -29.09 -1.53
CA GLY A 55 -1.46 -29.72 -1.48
C GLY A 55 -1.39 -30.66 -0.29
N ASP A 56 -2.10 -31.77 -0.39
CA ASP A 56 -1.89 -32.97 0.43
C ASP A 56 -0.47 -33.47 0.14
N LYS A 57 0.39 -33.58 1.14
CA LYS A 57 1.59 -34.41 1.00
C LYS A 57 1.90 -35.13 2.31
N GLN A 58 1.47 -36.38 2.25
CA GLN A 58 1.72 -37.57 3.07
C GLN A 58 3.21 -37.81 3.37
#